data_AF-A0A2D7X8M9-F1
#
_entry.id   AF-A0A2D7X8M9-F1
#
_cell.length_a   1.000
_cell.length_b   1.000
_cell.length_c   1.000
_cell.angle_alpha   90.00
_cell.angle_beta   90.00
_cell.angle_gamma   90.00
#
_symmetry.space_group_name_H-M   'P 1'
#
loop_
_entity.id
_entity.type
_entity.pdbx_description
1 polymer ?
#
loop_
_entity_poly.entity_id
_entity_poly.type
_entity_poly.pdbx_seq_one_letter_code
_entity_poly.pdbx_strand_id
1 'polypeptide(L)'
;SGEETSDPLAFCENFITVAAPDAPLNTFDFNNAESIEKAIIDLEILSTDPPEAIAQDTSQVVDLYRGILEALVASAPDDRPMVLLEFQDEINESISSIESLENYGETVCGIDFDQKLPQITPEIPLDLNN
;
A
#
# COMPACT_ATOMS: atom_id res chain seq x y z
N SER A 1 15.26 -20.35 -24.59
CA SER A 1 14.16 -19.81 -23.81
C SER A 1 14.67 -19.70 -22.40
N GLY A 2 15.12 -18.50 -21.99
CA GLY A 2 15.47 -18.26 -20.60
C GLY A 2 14.17 -18.00 -19.86
N GLU A 3 13.84 -18.80 -18.85
CA GLU A 3 12.91 -18.36 -17.82
C GLU A 3 13.59 -17.17 -17.15
N GLU A 4 13.11 -15.95 -17.43
CA GLU A 4 13.37 -14.82 -16.53
C GLU A 4 12.54 -15.11 -15.28
N THR A 5 13.11 -15.92 -14.38
CA THR A 5 12.54 -16.14 -13.06
C THR A 5 12.74 -14.84 -12.29
N SER A 6 11.64 -14.18 -11.93
CA SER A 6 11.60 -13.07 -10.97
C SER A 6 12.62 -13.30 -9.86
N ASP A 7 13.52 -12.35 -9.57
CA ASP A 7 14.52 -12.51 -8.51
C ASP A 7 13.86 -12.25 -7.14
N PRO A 8 13.57 -13.29 -6.32
CA PRO A 8 12.85 -13.11 -5.08
C PRO A 8 13.64 -12.29 -4.06
N LEU A 9 14.98 -12.28 -4.15
CA LEU A 9 15.81 -11.46 -3.28
C LEU A 9 15.68 -9.98 -3.64
N ALA A 10 15.74 -9.64 -4.93
CA ALA A 10 15.55 -8.26 -5.40
C ALA A 10 14.15 -7.74 -5.04
N PHE A 11 13.12 -8.57 -5.18
CA PHE A 11 11.77 -8.22 -4.73
C PHE A 11 11.74 -7.95 -3.22
N CYS A 12 12.32 -8.82 -2.39
CA CYS A 12 12.34 -8.62 -0.95
C CYS A 12 13.12 -7.37 -0.52
N GLU A 13 14.23 -7.04 -1.18
CA GLU A 13 14.97 -5.79 -0.92
C GLU A 13 14.10 -4.54 -1.19
N ASN A 14 13.37 -4.56 -2.30
CA ASN A 14 12.40 -3.51 -2.64
C ASN A 14 11.25 -3.47 -1.62
N PHE A 15 10.71 -4.63 -1.25
CA PHE A 15 9.59 -4.69 -0.31
C PHE A 15 9.98 -4.20 1.09
N ILE A 16 11.14 -4.59 1.59
CA ILE A 16 11.68 -4.07 2.86
C ILE A 16 11.83 -2.55 2.79
N THR A 17 12.32 -2.02 1.67
CA THR A 17 12.51 -0.57 1.48
C THR A 17 11.18 0.17 1.49
N VAL A 18 10.18 -0.34 0.77
CA VAL A 18 8.84 0.27 0.68
C VAL A 18 8.05 0.13 1.98
N ALA A 19 8.22 -0.98 2.70
CA ALA A 19 7.58 -1.22 3.99
C ALA A 19 8.27 -0.49 5.16
N ALA A 20 9.41 0.17 4.93
CA ALA A 20 10.14 0.86 5.99
C ALA A 20 9.29 1.98 6.61
N PRO A 21 9.39 2.24 7.93
CA PRO A 21 8.58 3.26 8.61
C PRO A 21 8.74 4.68 8.07
N ASP A 22 9.88 4.98 7.45
CA ASP A 22 10.22 6.27 6.85
C ASP A 22 10.05 6.31 5.32
N ALA A 23 9.58 5.20 4.72
CA ALA A 23 9.28 5.15 3.29
C ALA A 23 8.14 6.11 2.92
N PRO A 24 8.14 6.66 1.69
CA PRO A 24 7.05 7.50 1.21
C PRO A 24 5.65 6.89 1.39
N LEU A 25 5.48 5.60 1.16
CA LEU A 25 4.20 4.91 1.35
C LEU A 25 3.68 4.94 2.81
N ASN A 26 4.57 5.08 3.80
CA ASN A 26 4.22 5.17 5.22
C ASN A 26 4.21 6.60 5.77
N THR A 27 4.64 7.59 4.99
CA THR A 27 4.87 8.97 5.47
C THR A 27 4.28 10.06 4.59
N PHE A 28 3.42 9.71 3.62
CA PHE A 28 2.89 10.67 2.67
C PHE A 28 1.95 11.72 3.31
N ASP A 29 1.88 12.89 2.67
CA ASP A 29 0.93 13.96 3.00
C ASP A 29 0.00 14.24 1.82
N PHE A 30 -1.31 14.03 2.00
CA PHE A 30 -2.34 14.28 0.98
C PHE A 30 -2.44 15.75 0.53
N ASN A 31 -1.86 16.69 1.28
CA ASN A 31 -1.81 18.10 0.90
C ASN A 31 -0.53 18.45 0.12
N ASN A 32 0.34 17.47 -0.12
CA ASN A 32 1.57 17.62 -0.87
C ASN A 32 1.61 16.61 -2.04
N ALA A 33 1.36 17.10 -3.25
CA ALA A 33 1.34 16.26 -4.46
C ALA A 33 2.65 15.50 -4.71
N GLU A 34 3.81 16.11 -4.44
CA GLU A 34 5.12 15.45 -4.58
C GLU A 34 5.27 14.29 -3.57
N SER A 35 4.67 14.44 -2.39
CA SER A 35 4.70 13.39 -1.37
C SER A 35 3.89 12.17 -1.81
N ILE A 36 2.77 12.38 -2.48
CA ILE A 36 1.91 11.30 -2.97
C ILE A 36 2.54 10.64 -4.20
N GLU A 37 3.13 11.42 -5.09
CA GLU A 37 3.88 10.90 -6.24
C GLU A 37 4.98 9.93 -5.78
N LYS A 38 5.71 10.24 -4.71
CA LYS A 38 6.71 9.34 -4.12
C LYS A 38 6.09 8.05 -3.56
N ALA A 39 4.93 8.12 -2.91
CA ALA A 39 4.21 6.93 -2.45
C ALA A 39 3.71 6.06 -3.61
N ILE A 40 3.29 6.66 -4.72
CA ILE A 40 2.92 5.91 -5.93
C ILE A 40 4.15 5.23 -6.54
N ILE A 41 5.31 5.89 -6.55
CA ILE A 41 6.58 5.29 -7.00
C ILE A 41 6.94 4.06 -6.15
N ASP A 42 6.76 4.10 -4.83
CA ASP A 42 6.96 2.93 -3.96
C ASP A 42 6.07 1.75 -4.39
N LEU A 43 4.79 2.01 -4.70
CA LEU A 43 3.87 0.99 -5.21
C LEU A 43 4.31 0.46 -6.60
N GLU A 44 4.83 1.32 -7.47
CA GLU A 44 5.38 0.92 -8.77
C GLU A 44 6.58 -0.01 -8.64
N ILE A 45 7.49 0.31 -7.72
CA ILE A 45 8.65 -0.52 -7.39
C ILE A 45 8.19 -1.94 -6.96
N LEU A 46 7.18 -2.03 -6.09
CA LEU A 46 6.61 -3.33 -5.67
C LEU A 46 6.03 -4.12 -6.85
N SER A 47 5.38 -3.46 -7.80
CA SER A 47 4.75 -4.12 -8.95
C SER A 47 5.69 -4.49 -10.11
N THR A 48 6.96 -4.09 -10.06
CA THR A 48 7.85 -4.17 -11.23
C THR A 48 8.20 -5.62 -11.63
N ASP A 49 8.52 -6.47 -10.67
CA ASP A 49 8.85 -7.89 -10.91
C ASP A 49 8.56 -8.75 -9.67
N PRO A 50 7.28 -8.90 -9.27
CA PRO A 50 6.93 -9.71 -8.13
C PRO A 50 7.14 -11.21 -8.42
N PRO A 51 7.52 -12.01 -7.41
CA PRO A 51 7.57 -13.46 -7.51
C PRO A 51 6.26 -14.05 -8.03
N GLU A 52 6.33 -15.02 -8.94
CA GLU A 52 5.14 -15.61 -9.59
C GLU A 52 4.07 -16.06 -8.57
N ALA A 53 4.49 -16.57 -7.42
CA ALA A 53 3.61 -17.02 -6.35
C ALA A 53 2.72 -15.92 -5.74
N ILE A 54 3.12 -14.65 -5.84
CA ILE A 54 2.40 -13.49 -5.31
C ILE A 54 2.13 -12.42 -6.36
N ALA A 55 2.48 -12.64 -7.62
CA ALA A 55 2.40 -11.61 -8.67
C ALA A 55 0.99 -11.03 -8.84
N GLN A 56 -0.03 -11.90 -8.83
CA GLN A 56 -1.43 -11.46 -8.91
C GLN A 56 -1.83 -10.65 -7.66
N ASP A 57 -1.48 -11.14 -6.47
CA ASP A 57 -1.81 -10.49 -5.21
C ASP A 57 -1.12 -9.12 -5.11
N THR A 58 0.16 -9.04 -5.47
CA THR A 58 0.92 -7.78 -5.53
C THR A 58 0.26 -6.79 -6.48
N SER A 59 -0.13 -7.22 -7.70
CA SER A 59 -0.80 -6.33 -8.65
C SER A 59 -2.11 -5.78 -8.09
N GLN A 60 -2.94 -6.66 -7.51
CA GLN A 60 -4.23 -6.27 -6.95
C GLN A 60 -4.07 -5.27 -5.80
N VAL A 61 -3.12 -5.51 -4.90
CA VAL A 61 -2.81 -4.59 -3.80
C VAL A 61 -2.29 -3.25 -4.33
N VAL A 62 -1.32 -3.28 -5.26
CA VAL A 62 -0.76 -2.05 -5.83
C VAL A 62 -1.81 -1.21 -6.54
N ASP A 63 -2.68 -1.84 -7.33
CA ASP A 63 -3.75 -1.15 -8.05
C ASP A 63 -4.77 -0.53 -7.08
N LEU A 64 -5.15 -1.26 -6.02
CA LEU A 64 -6.04 -0.74 -4.98
C LEU A 64 -5.45 0.49 -4.28
N TYR A 65 -4.23 0.37 -3.75
CA TYR A 65 -3.59 1.46 -3.00
C TYR A 65 -3.32 2.67 -3.91
N ARG A 66 -2.91 2.45 -5.17
CA ARG A 66 -2.75 3.53 -6.15
C ARG A 66 -4.07 4.24 -6.39
N GLY A 67 -5.16 3.51 -6.65
CA GLY A 67 -6.47 4.08 -6.89
C GLY A 67 -6.96 4.93 -5.72
N ILE A 68 -6.78 4.45 -4.49
CA ILE A 68 -7.09 5.21 -3.27
C ILE A 68 -6.28 6.50 -3.22
N LEU A 69 -4.95 6.44 -3.38
CA LEU A 69 -4.09 7.63 -3.29
C LEU A 69 -4.43 8.67 -4.36
N GLU A 70 -4.64 8.24 -5.60
CA GLU A 70 -5.00 9.12 -6.72
C GLU A 70 -6.36 9.80 -6.48
N ALA A 71 -7.37 9.05 -6.00
CA ALA A 71 -8.70 9.60 -5.72
C ALA A 71 -8.69 10.58 -4.54
N LEU A 72 -7.89 10.32 -3.51
CA LEU A 72 -7.77 11.20 -2.35
C LEU A 72 -7.02 12.50 -2.64
N VAL A 73 -6.05 12.47 -3.56
CA VAL A 73 -5.38 13.68 -4.05
C VAL A 73 -6.28 14.50 -4.96
N ALA A 74 -7.11 13.85 -5.78
CA ALA A 74 -8.02 14.54 -6.69
C ALA A 74 -9.23 15.17 -5.98
N SER A 75 -9.52 14.77 -4.74
CA SER A 75 -10.67 15.24 -3.96
C SER A 75 -10.34 16.40 -3.02
N ALA A 76 -11.37 17.18 -2.67
CA ALA A 76 -11.24 18.18 -1.62
C ALA A 76 -11.05 17.49 -0.26
N PRO A 77 -10.32 18.10 0.70
CA PRO A 77 -10.08 17.49 2.01
C PRO A 77 -11.35 17.03 2.73
N ASP A 78 -12.45 17.78 2.62
CA ASP A 78 -13.73 17.48 3.26
C ASP A 78 -14.46 16.28 2.62
N ASP A 79 -14.13 15.94 1.37
CA ASP A 79 -14.76 14.83 0.61
C ASP A 79 -13.99 13.51 0.75
N ARG A 80 -12.73 13.55 1.22
CA ARG A 80 -11.86 12.37 1.37
C ARG A 80 -12.50 11.20 2.14
N PRO A 81 -13.23 11.43 3.26
CA PRO A 81 -13.91 10.33 3.95
C PRO A 81 -14.95 9.62 3.07
N MET A 82 -15.67 10.36 2.23
CA MET A 82 -16.63 9.78 1.29
C MET A 82 -15.91 8.98 0.21
N VAL A 83 -14.83 9.52 -0.36
CA VAL A 83 -14.00 8.80 -1.33
C VAL A 83 -13.49 7.48 -0.76
N LEU A 84 -13.01 7.45 0.50
CA LEU A 84 -12.58 6.20 1.14
C LEU A 84 -13.72 5.16 1.24
N LEU A 85 -14.96 5.61 1.48
CA LEU A 85 -16.11 4.70 1.53
C LEU A 85 -16.43 4.11 0.16
N GLU A 86 -16.16 4.83 -0.93
CA GLU A 86 -16.35 4.33 -2.29
C GLU A 86 -15.41 3.15 -2.59
N PHE A 87 -14.23 3.09 -1.97
CA PHE A 87 -13.26 2.00 -2.11
C PHE A 87 -13.53 0.79 -1.19
N GLN A 88 -14.59 0.83 -0.38
CA GLN A 88 -14.79 -0.19 0.67
C GLN A 88 -15.00 -1.59 0.07
N ASP A 89 -15.66 -1.68 -1.08
CA ASP A 89 -15.89 -2.96 -1.76
C ASP A 89 -14.58 -3.49 -2.36
N GLU A 90 -13.77 -2.66 -3.03
CA GLU A 90 -12.47 -3.08 -3.56
C GLU A 90 -11.50 -3.47 -2.44
N ILE A 91 -11.54 -2.78 -1.29
CA ILE A 91 -10.78 -3.17 -0.09
C ILE A 91 -11.21 -4.57 0.36
N ASN A 92 -12.52 -4.82 0.48
CA ASN A 92 -13.06 -6.11 0.91
C ASN A 92 -12.68 -7.24 -0.06
N GLU A 93 -12.73 -6.98 -1.36
CA GLU A 93 -12.32 -7.94 -2.39
C GLU A 93 -10.82 -8.24 -2.38
N SER A 94 -10.02 -7.30 -1.88
CA SER A 94 -8.55 -7.41 -1.87
C SER A 94 -7.97 -7.89 -0.54
N ILE A 95 -8.79 -8.13 0.49
CA ILE A 95 -8.32 -8.59 1.82
C ILE A 95 -7.41 -9.81 1.69
N SER A 96 -7.80 -10.82 0.91
CA SER A 96 -6.99 -12.03 0.76
C SER A 96 -5.65 -11.75 0.11
N SER A 97 -5.57 -10.83 -0.85
CA SER A 97 -4.32 -10.45 -1.51
C SER A 97 -3.42 -9.60 -0.61
N ILE A 98 -4.03 -8.75 0.23
CA ILE A 98 -3.31 -8.00 1.27
C ILE A 98 -2.67 -8.99 2.26
N GLU A 99 -3.46 -9.94 2.78
CA GLU A 99 -2.98 -10.97 3.71
C GLU A 99 -1.89 -11.86 3.08
N SER A 100 -2.04 -12.24 1.80
CA SER A 100 -1.01 -12.98 1.05
C SER A 100 0.31 -12.21 0.98
N LEU A 101 0.24 -10.92 0.62
CA LEU A 101 1.42 -10.07 0.46
C LEU A 101 2.10 -9.80 1.80
N GLU A 102 1.33 -9.53 2.84
CA GLU A 102 1.81 -9.40 4.23
C GLU A 102 2.51 -10.68 4.68
N ASN A 103 1.86 -11.84 4.56
CA ASN A 103 2.45 -13.12 4.93
C ASN A 103 3.72 -13.44 4.13
N TYR A 104 3.79 -13.08 2.85
CA TYR A 104 5.02 -13.21 2.07
C TYR A 104 6.12 -12.30 2.62
N GLY A 105 5.80 -11.05 2.91
CA GLY A 105 6.70 -10.08 3.55
C GLY A 105 7.29 -10.61 4.85
N GLU A 106 6.47 -11.19 5.72
CA GLU A 106 6.92 -11.74 7.00
C GLU A 106 7.73 -13.03 6.85
N THR A 107 7.18 -14.00 6.14
CA THR A 107 7.71 -15.37 6.16
C THR A 107 8.85 -15.59 5.17
N VAL A 108 8.90 -14.81 4.08
CA VAL A 108 9.91 -14.94 3.03
C VAL A 108 10.89 -13.77 3.08
N CYS A 109 10.40 -12.53 3.15
CA CYS A 109 11.27 -11.36 3.16
C CYS A 109 11.78 -10.97 4.56
N GLY A 110 11.20 -11.53 5.63
CA GLY A 110 11.62 -11.26 7.02
C GLY A 110 11.25 -9.86 7.51
N ILE A 111 10.21 -9.25 6.94
CA ILE A 111 9.65 -7.98 7.40
C ILE A 111 8.89 -8.23 8.71
N ASP A 112 9.06 -7.34 9.70
CA ASP A 112 8.33 -7.38 10.96
C ASP A 112 7.30 -6.25 10.97
N PHE A 113 6.07 -6.53 10.52
CA PHE A 113 4.99 -5.53 10.50
C PHE A 113 4.45 -5.22 11.91
N ASP A 114 4.71 -6.09 12.89
CA ASP A 114 4.35 -5.92 14.30
C ASP A 114 5.26 -4.91 15.05
N GLN A 115 6.39 -4.51 14.45
CA GLN A 115 7.17 -3.36 14.91
C GLN A 115 6.39 -2.07 14.70
N LYS A 116 5.53 -1.78 15.68
CA LYS A 116 4.68 -0.59 15.80
C LYS A 116 5.20 0.60 14.99
N LEU A 117 4.54 0.87 13.86
CA LEU A 117 4.49 2.22 13.31
C LEU A 117 4.06 3.17 14.44
N PRO A 118 4.66 4.37 14.58
CA PRO A 118 4.18 5.35 15.55
C PRO A 118 2.69 5.55 15.28
N GLN A 119 1.85 5.24 16.26
CA GLN A 119 0.40 5.32 16.14
C GLN A 119 0.00 6.74 15.70
N ILE A 120 -0.29 6.94 14.42
CA ILE A 120 -1.09 8.06 13.98
C ILE A 120 -2.53 7.58 14.19
N THR A 121 -3.07 7.79 15.39
CA THR A 121 -4.51 7.82 15.59
C THR A 121 -5.03 9.13 14.99
N PRO A 122 -5.66 9.16 13.80
CA PRO A 122 -6.61 10.21 13.54
C PRO A 122 -7.78 9.98 14.50
N GLU A 123 -7.93 10.87 15.48
CA GLU A 123 -9.22 10.99 16.17
C GLU A 123 -10.24 11.41 15.11
N ILE A 124 -10.96 10.45 14.52
CA ILE A 124 -12.18 10.75 13.77
C ILE A 124 -13.17 11.29 14.81
N PRO A 125 -13.61 12.57 14.74
CA PRO A 125 -14.61 13.06 15.67
C PRO A 125 -15.94 12.39 15.32
N LEU A 126 -16.31 11.35 16.05
CA LEU A 126 -17.66 10.78 16.07
C LEU A 126 -18.59 11.72 16.86
N ASP A 127 -18.79 12.94 16.38
CA ASP A 127 -19.93 13.77 16.78
C ASP A 127 -21.00 13.70 15.68
N LEU A 128 -21.65 12.55 15.60
CA LEU A 128 -22.95 12.39 14.94
C LEU A 128 -24.03 12.28 16.02
N ASN A 129 -24.38 13.41 16.62
CA ASN A 129 -25.67 13.62 17.29
C ASN A 129 -25.97 15.12 17.35
N ASN A 130 -26.78 15.59 16.41
CA ASN A 130 -27.66 16.74 16.61
C ASN A 130 -28.91 16.61 15.75
#